data_AF-A0A2D6AIX1-F1
#
_entry.id   AF-A0A2D6AIX1-F1
#
_cell.length_a   1.000
_cell.length_b   1.000
_cell.length_c   1.000
_cell.angle_alpha   90.00
_cell.angle_beta   90.00
_cell.angle_gamma   90.00
#
_symmetry.space_group_name_H-M   'P 1'
#
loop_
_entity.id
_entity.type
_entity.pdbx_description
1 polymer ?
#
loop_
_entity_poly.entity_id
_entity_poly.type
_entity_poly.pdbx_seq_one_letter_code
_entity_poly.pdbx_strand_id
1 'polypeptide(L)'
;MTEETISVATRIKKKRRLRIAYNNSQTEPGRKIAAIRFSGVYLEDLGFNVGGYLDLCINDDKSITLRPVSSEQNDQDAATRNMVQKTGG
;
A
#
# COMPACT_ATOMS: atom_id res chain seq x y z
N MET A 1 19.93 13.63 33.68
CA MET A 1 20.01 12.35 32.95
C MET A 1 18.80 12.28 32.02
N THR A 2 19.03 11.72 30.84
CA THR A 2 18.38 11.99 29.55
C THR A 2 16.92 11.55 29.43
N GLU A 3 16.22 12.27 28.57
CA GLU A 3 14.81 12.18 28.16
C GLU A 3 14.34 10.75 27.82
N GLU A 4 13.28 10.29 28.47
CA GLU A 4 12.44 9.20 27.95
C GLU A 4 11.30 9.80 27.12
N THR A 5 11.51 9.95 25.81
CA THR A 5 10.39 10.17 24.88
C THR A 5 9.92 8.80 24.37
N ILE A 6 8.95 8.22 25.06
CA ILE A 6 8.20 7.06 24.54
C ILE A 6 7.07 7.61 23.68
N SER A 7 7.27 7.63 22.36
CA SER A 7 6.20 7.82 21.39
C SER A 7 6.27 6.71 20.36
N VAL A 8 5.45 5.67 20.55
CA VAL A 8 5.19 4.67 19.51
C VAL A 8 3.71 4.39 19.46
N ALA A 9 2.99 5.30 18.81
CA ALA A 9 1.75 4.97 18.13
C ALA A 9 1.60 5.92 16.95
N THR A 10 2.47 5.78 15.96
CA THR A 10 2.31 6.43 14.65
C THR A 10 1.07 5.82 14.01
N ARG A 11 -0.10 6.42 14.26
CA ARG A 11 -1.35 6.03 13.64
C ARG A 11 -1.21 6.32 12.15
N ILE A 12 -1.01 5.26 11.36
CA ILE A 12 -1.01 5.35 9.90
C ILE A 12 -2.32 6.02 9.46
N LYS A 13 -2.23 7.27 8.98
CA LYS A 13 -3.42 8.09 8.66
C LYS A 13 -4.18 7.56 7.45
N LYS A 14 -3.46 7.00 6.47
CA LYS A 14 -4.04 6.50 5.23
C LYS A 14 -3.29 5.25 4.77
N LYS A 15 -4.01 4.13 4.81
CA LYS A 15 -3.61 2.87 4.20
C LYS A 15 -4.49 2.65 2.97
N ARG A 16 -3.90 2.61 1.77
CA ARG A 16 -4.61 2.26 0.54
C ARG A 16 -3.98 1.03 -0.07
N ARG A 17 -4.82 0.02 -0.34
CA ARG A 17 -4.41 -1.15 -1.11
C ARG A 17 -4.50 -0.84 -2.60
N LEU A 18 -3.44 -1.14 -3.34
CA LEU A 18 -3.31 -0.91 -4.77
C LEU A 18 -3.00 -2.23 -5.47
N ARG A 19 -3.55 -2.41 -6.67
CA ARG A 19 -3.25 -3.54 -7.55
C ARG A 19 -1.99 -3.22 -8.35
N ILE A 20 -1.05 -4.17 -8.43
CA ILE A 20 0.12 -4.05 -9.31
C ILE A 20 -0.31 -4.54 -10.70
N ALA A 21 -0.51 -3.61 -11.62
CA ALA A 21 -0.90 -3.91 -12.99
C ALA A 21 0.31 -4.14 -13.90
N TYR A 22 0.15 -4.98 -14.93
CA TYR A 22 1.12 -5.08 -16.03
C TYR A 22 1.09 -3.80 -16.84
N ASN A 23 2.17 -3.01 -16.77
CA ASN A 23 2.63 -1.95 -17.68
C ASN A 23 1.62 -0.93 -18.25
N ASN A 24 0.37 -0.93 -17.80
CA ASN A 24 -0.63 0.04 -18.16
C ASN A 24 -0.55 1.16 -17.12
N SER A 25 0.46 2.02 -17.27
CA SER A 25 0.31 3.39 -16.80
C SER A 25 -1.00 3.90 -17.41
N GLN A 26 -2.08 3.97 -16.62
CA GLN A 26 -3.38 4.53 -17.02
C GLN A 26 -3.27 6.06 -17.16
N THR A 27 -2.22 6.53 -17.81
CA THR A 27 -2.15 7.88 -18.32
C THR A 27 -3.03 7.88 -19.56
N GLU A 28 -4.22 8.45 -19.43
CA GLU A 28 -4.99 8.93 -20.59
C GLU A 28 -4.01 9.65 -21.55
N PRO A 29 -4.14 9.47 -22.88
CA PRO A 29 -3.28 10.16 -23.82
C PRO A 29 -3.27 11.67 -23.53
N GLY A 30 -2.11 12.21 -23.15
CA GLY A 30 -1.91 13.65 -22.93
C GLY A 30 -1.96 14.14 -21.48
N ARG A 31 -2.30 13.30 -20.48
CA ARG A 31 -2.29 13.75 -19.07
C ARG A 31 -0.91 13.51 -18.44
N LYS A 32 -0.21 14.59 -18.06
CA LYS A 32 0.99 14.50 -17.23
C LYS A 32 0.59 14.05 -15.82
N ILE A 33 0.97 12.84 -15.45
CA ILE A 33 0.79 12.30 -14.10
C ILE A 33 2.17 12.18 -13.45
N ALA A 34 2.29 12.60 -12.18
CA ALA A 34 3.47 12.34 -11.38
C ALA A 34 3.58 10.83 -11.15
N ALA A 35 4.61 10.20 -11.73
CA ALA A 35 4.86 8.78 -11.61
C ALA A 35 6.21 8.55 -10.93
N ILE A 36 6.22 7.68 -9.93
CA ILE A 36 7.44 7.15 -9.34
C ILE A 36 7.69 5.79 -10.00
N ARG A 37 8.84 5.64 -10.67
CA ARG A 37 9.25 4.39 -11.32
C ARG A 37 10.28 3.70 -10.44
N PHE A 38 10.02 2.44 -10.13
CA PHE A 38 10.97 1.57 -9.42
C PHE A 38 11.50 0.55 -10.44
N SER A 39 12.82 0.44 -10.55
CA SER A 39 13.45 -0.55 -11.46
C SER A 39 13.31 -1.96 -10.89
N GLY A 40 12.88 -2.89 -11.75
CA GLY A 40 12.23 -4.15 -11.36
C GLY A 40 13.13 -5.32 -10.95
N VAL A 41 14.46 -5.20 -11.01
CA VAL A 41 15.33 -6.38 -10.80
C VAL A 41 15.15 -7.00 -9.42
N TYR A 42 14.85 -6.19 -8.40
CA TYR A 42 14.72 -6.66 -7.01
C TYR A 42 13.29 -6.58 -6.47
N LEU A 43 12.34 -6.11 -7.28
CA LEU A 43 10.96 -5.93 -6.79
C LEU A 43 10.27 -7.28 -6.57
N GLU A 44 10.51 -8.25 -7.47
CA GLU A 44 10.00 -9.61 -7.30
C GLU A 44 10.62 -10.28 -6.07
N ASP A 45 11.94 -10.13 -5.85
CA ASP A 45 12.64 -10.63 -4.65
C ASP A 45 12.08 -10.04 -3.35
N LEU A 46 11.62 -8.78 -3.41
CA LEU A 46 10.96 -8.09 -2.30
C LEU A 46 9.45 -8.42 -2.21
N GLY A 47 8.94 -9.35 -3.02
CA GLY A 47 7.55 -9.81 -3.01
C GLY A 47 6.56 -8.94 -3.78
N PHE A 48 7.02 -7.94 -4.54
CA PHE A 48 6.18 -7.11 -5.40
C PHE A 48 5.94 -7.81 -6.74
N ASN A 49 5.02 -8.78 -6.72
CA ASN A 49 4.67 -9.54 -7.91
C ASN A 49 3.70 -8.76 -8.80
N VAL A 50 3.90 -8.81 -10.11
CA VAL A 50 2.90 -8.28 -11.05
C VAL A 50 1.63 -9.12 -10.97
N GLY A 51 0.47 -8.46 -10.98
CA GLY A 51 -0.77 -9.14 -10.60
C GLY A 51 -0.80 -9.50 -9.12
N GLY A 52 0.01 -8.86 -8.28
CA GLY A 52 -0.10 -8.85 -6.84
C GLY A 52 -0.75 -7.57 -6.32
N TYR A 53 -0.64 -7.33 -5.02
CA TYR A 53 -1.13 -6.14 -4.35
C TYR A 53 -0.02 -5.48 -3.54
N LEU A 54 -0.17 -4.20 -3.26
CA LEU A 54 0.65 -3.50 -2.28
C LEU A 54 -0.19 -2.59 -1.41
N ASP A 55 0.26 -2.39 -0.18
CA ASP A 55 -0.27 -1.37 0.70
C ASP A 55 0.61 -0.11 0.62
N LEU A 56 0.00 1.00 0.19
CA LEU A 56 0.59 2.32 0.29
C LEU A 56 0.19 2.93 1.63
N CYS A 57 1.19 3.25 2.45
CA CYS A 57 1.03 3.88 3.75
C CYS A 57 1.68 5.26 3.72
N ILE A 58 0.93 6.30 4.10
CA ILE A 58 1.47 7.64 4.35
C ILE A 58 1.65 7.79 5.86
N ASN A 59 2.90 7.92 6.28
CA ASN A 59 3.28 8.04 7.69
C ASN A 59 3.19 9.49 8.16
N ASP A 60 3.24 9.71 9.48
CA ASP A 60 3.12 11.06 10.05
C ASP A 60 4.32 11.96 9.75
N ASP A 61 5.50 11.37 9.57
CA ASP A 61 6.72 12.04 9.11
C ASP A 61 6.69 12.38 7.60
N LYS A 62 5.54 12.14 6.95
CA LYS A 62 5.32 12.31 5.50
C LYS A 62 6.09 11.33 4.63
N SER A 63 6.76 10.33 5.20
CA SER A 63 7.34 9.24 4.43
C SER A 63 6.23 8.35 3.84
N ILE A 64 6.54 7.74 2.70
CA ILE A 64 5.66 6.78 2.03
C ILE A 64 6.29 5.41 2.20
N THR A 65 5.55 4.48 2.77
CA THR A 65 5.93 3.07 2.85
C THR A 65 5.09 2.26 1.88
N LEU A 66 5.75 1.48 1.03
CA LEU A 66 5.13 0.49 0.16
C LEU A 66 5.41 -0.88 0.75
N ARG A 67 4.36 -1.68 0.98
CA ARG A 67 4.49 -3.06 1.47
C ARG A 67 3.84 -4.01 0.48
N PRO A 68 4.52 -5.08 0.03
CA PRO A 68 3.89 -6.11 -0.78
C PRO A 68 2.79 -6.80 0.04
N VAL A 69 1.76 -7.27 -0.65
CA VAL A 69 0.64 -8.00 -0.06
C VAL A 69 0.36 -9.22 -0.93
N SER A 70 0.31 -10.40 -0.31
CA SER A 70 -0.06 -11.62 -1.03
C SER A 70 -1.53 -11.59 -1.44
N SER A 71 -1.89 -12.38 -2.46
CA SER A 71 -3.29 -12.50 -2.87
C SER A 71 -4.16 -13.08 -1.74
N GLU A 72 -3.65 -14.05 -0.97
CA GLU A 72 -4.43 -14.62 0.15
C GLU A 72 -4.72 -13.56 1.23
N GLN A 73 -3.73 -12.73 1.57
CA GLN A 73 -3.91 -11.64 2.52
C GLN A 73 -4.90 -10.59 1.99
N ASN A 74 -4.89 -10.33 0.68
CA ASN A 74 -5.88 -9.46 0.07
C ASN A 74 -7.31 -10.00 0.22
N ASP A 75 -7.50 -11.29 -0.01
CA ASP A 75 -8.82 -11.91 0.03
C ASP A 75 -9.37 -11.98 1.47
N GLN A 76 -8.50 -12.25 2.45
CA GLN A 76 -8.86 -12.20 3.88
C GLN A 76 -9.26 -10.79 4.34
N ASP A 77 -8.49 -9.77 3.96
CA ASP A 77 -8.81 -8.38 4.29
C ASP A 77 -10.10 -7.92 3.59
N ALA A 78 -10.34 -8.37 2.35
CA ALA A 78 -11.57 -8.08 1.62
C ALA A 78 -12.79 -8.73 2.28
N ALA A 79 -12.68 -10.00 2.68
CA ALA A 79 -13.73 -10.70 3.42
C ALA A 79 -14.08 -9.98 4.74
N THR A 80 -13.06 -9.54 5.48
CA THR A 80 -13.23 -8.81 6.74
C THR A 80 -13.95 -7.47 6.53
N ARG A 81 -13.60 -6.70 5.49
CA ARG A 81 -14.29 -5.44 5.15
C ARG A 81 -15.77 -5.66 4.80
N ASN A 82 -16.07 -6.73 4.07
CA ASN A 82 -17.43 -7.07 3.68
C ASN A 82 -18.29 -7.53 4.87
N MET A 83 -17.69 -8.15 5.89
CA MET A 83 -18.40 -8.52 7.12
C MET A 83 -18.75 -7.30 7.98
N VAL A 84 -17.81 -6.37 8.17
CA VAL A 84 -18.04 -5.14 8.94
C VAL A 84 -19.17 -4.29 8.35
N GLN A 85 -19.30 -4.25 7.03
CA GLN A 85 -20.40 -3.53 6.36
C GLN A 85 -21.78 -4.19 6.54
N LYS A 86 -21.85 -5.49 6.85
CA LYS A 86 -23.13 -6.22 6.99
C LYS A 86 -23.70 -6.18 8.40
N THR A 87 -22.91 -5.90 9.42
CA THR A 87 -23.33 -5.93 10.84
C THR A 87 -23.58 -4.56 11.46
N GLY A 88 -23.44 -3.47 10.69
CA GLY A 88 -23.53 -2.10 11.20
C GLY A 88 -24.36 -1.17 10.31
N GLY A 89 -25.53 -1.62 9.87
CA GLY A 89 -26.52 -0.82 9.13
C GLY A 89 -27.88 -0.84 9.82
#